data_AF-A0A5N8UQV8-F1
#
_entry.id   AF-A0A5N8UQV8-F1
#
_cell.length_a   1.000
_cell.length_b   1.000
_cell.length_c   1.000
_cell.angle_alpha   90.00
_cell.angle_beta   90.00
_cell.angle_gamma   90.00
#
_symmetry.space_group_name_H-M   'P 1'
#
loop_
_entity.id
_entity.type
_entity.pdbx_description
1 polymer ?
#
loop_
_entity_poly.entity_id
_entity_poly.type
_entity_poly.pdbx_seq_one_letter_code
_entity_poly.pdbx_strand_id
1 'polypeptide(L)' 'MKTTTQSVTTDHAIRNEANRVINALNHANYPIDPIVAESVIESLQTIAEVLELPVAKTLHIRLIAIRNNIHVNQVVA' A
#
# COMPACT_ATOMS: atom_id res chain seq x y z
N MET A 1 -24.66 -22.34 -7.07
CA MET A 1 -23.69 -21.24 -7.27
C MET A 1 -22.31 -21.79 -6.92
N LYS A 2 -21.37 -21.92 -7.86
CA LYS A 2 -19.99 -22.33 -7.55
C LYS A 2 -19.24 -21.09 -7.06
N THR A 3 -18.81 -21.08 -5.82
CA THR A 3 -17.88 -20.06 -5.31
C THR A 3 -16.54 -20.27 -6.01
N THR A 4 -16.22 -19.39 -6.96
CA THR A 4 -14.87 -19.32 -7.52
C THR A 4 -13.97 -18.72 -6.46
N THR A 5 -13.17 -19.54 -5.80
CA THR A 5 -12.09 -19.08 -4.92
C THR A 5 -11.04 -18.41 -5.80
N GLN A 6 -11.16 -17.11 -6.04
CA GLN A 6 -10.08 -16.33 -6.64
C GLN A 6 -8.94 -16.34 -5.62
N SER A 7 -7.87 -17.09 -5.88
CA SER A 7 -6.67 -17.05 -5.04
C SER A 7 -5.94 -15.75 -5.33
N VAL A 8 -6.15 -14.74 -4.49
CA VAL A 8 -5.34 -13.53 -4.52
C VAL A 8 -3.95 -13.89 -4.01
N THR A 9 -2.91 -13.61 -4.80
CA THR A 9 -1.53 -13.76 -4.32
C THR A 9 -1.24 -12.77 -3.20
N THR A 10 -0.36 -13.11 -2.27
CA THR A 10 0.00 -12.22 -1.15
C THR A 10 0.49 -10.85 -1.64
N ASP A 11 1.26 -10.83 -2.74
CA ASP A 11 1.71 -9.61 -3.41
C ASP A 11 0.54 -8.73 -3.89
N HIS A 12 -0.49 -9.32 -4.50
CA HIS A 12 -1.67 -8.59 -4.93
C HIS A 12 -2.52 -8.10 -3.76
N ALA A 13 -2.63 -8.87 -2.68
CA ALA A 13 -3.33 -8.45 -1.47
C ALA A 13 -2.66 -7.22 -0.83
N ILE A 14 -1.33 -7.25 -0.67
CA ILE A 14 -0.55 -6.14 -0.10
C ILE A 14 -0.64 -4.90 -0.99
N ARG A 15 -0.48 -5.07 -2.32
CA ARG A 15 -0.65 -3.96 -3.29
C ARG A 15 -2.02 -3.29 -3.15
N ASN A 16 -3.08 -4.08 -3.05
CA ASN A 16 -4.44 -3.55 -2.95
C ASN A 16 -4.69 -2.79 -1.65
N GLU A 17 -4.15 -3.27 -0.53
CA GLU A 17 -4.26 -2.55 0.74
C GLU A 17 -3.47 -1.24 0.70
N ALA A 18 -2.24 -1.26 0.20
CA ALA A 18 -1.45 -0.03 0.03
C ALA A 18 -2.17 1.00 -0.83
N ASN A 19 -2.80 0.56 -1.93
CA ASN A 19 -3.57 1.43 -2.81
C ASN A 19 -4.83 2.01 -2.14
N ARG A 20 -5.50 1.26 -1.24
CA ARG A 20 -6.60 1.81 -0.43
C ARG A 20 -6.12 2.92 0.49
N VAL A 21 -5.00 2.72 1.18
CA VAL A 21 -4.40 3.73 2.08
C VAL A 21 -3.98 4.97 1.30
N ILE A 22 -3.29 4.80 0.15
CA ILE A 22 -2.88 5.92 -0.71
C ILE A 22 -4.10 6.70 -1.22
N ASN A 23 -5.17 5.99 -1.60
CA ASN A 23 -6.40 6.65 -2.03
C ASN A 23 -7.07 7.44 -0.90
N ALA A 24 -7.09 6.91 0.32
CA ALA A 24 -7.59 7.62 1.50
C ALA A 24 -6.73 8.85 1.81
N LEU A 25 -5.41 8.74 1.69
CA LEU A 25 -4.47 9.85 1.92
C LEU A 25 -4.67 10.99 0.92
N ASN A 26 -4.94 10.65 -0.34
CA ASN A 26 -5.14 11.64 -1.41
C ASN A 26 -6.57 12.23 -1.44
N HIS A 27 -7.53 11.68 -0.68
CA HIS A 27 -8.92 12.16 -0.70
C HIS A 27 -9.12 13.38 0.21
N ALA A 28 -9.53 14.50 -0.39
CA ALA A 28 -9.78 15.75 0.34
C ALA A 28 -10.96 15.68 1.34
N ASN A 29 -11.93 14.79 1.10
CA ASN A 29 -13.17 14.73 1.89
C ASN A 29 -13.12 13.75 3.08
N TYR A 30 -12.13 12.86 3.12
CA TYR A 30 -11.93 11.92 4.23
C TYR A 30 -10.45 11.55 4.34
N PRO A 31 -9.57 12.54 4.62
CA PRO A 31 -8.15 12.28 4.66
C PRO A 31 -7.82 11.43 5.89
N ILE A 32 -7.17 10.30 5.66
CA ILE A 32 -6.42 9.63 6.73
C ILE A 32 -5.24 10.54 7.13
N ASP A 33 -4.90 10.57 8.41
CA ASP A 33 -3.73 11.30 8.89
C ASP A 33 -2.46 10.74 8.20
N PRO A 34 -1.58 11.60 7.65
CA PRO A 34 -0.33 11.17 7.01
C PRO A 34 0.53 10.23 7.88
N ILE A 35 0.56 10.43 9.21
CA ILE A 35 1.31 9.57 10.14
C ILE A 35 0.71 8.17 10.18
N VAL A 36 -0.63 8.06 10.11
CA VAL A 36 -1.30 6.76 10.07
C VAL A 36 -1.07 6.08 8.73
N ALA A 37 -1.15 6.81 7.63
CA ALA A 37 -0.82 6.28 6.30
C ALA A 37 0.63 5.78 6.23
N GLU A 38 1.57 6.54 6.79
CA GLU A 38 2.98 6.15 6.90
C GLU A 38 3.13 4.82 7.65
N SER A 39 2.56 4.73 8.86
CA SER A 39 2.67 3.53 9.70
C SER A 39 2.11 2.27 9.03
N VAL A 40 0.98 2.40 8.32
CA VAL A 40 0.39 1.27 7.59
C VAL A 40 1.26 0.87 6.39
N ILE A 41 1.73 1.83 5.59
CA ILE A 41 2.59 1.54 4.43
C ILE A 41 3.93 0.95 4.86
N GLU A 42 4.52 1.42 5.96
CA GLU A 42 5.73 0.86 6.57
C GLU A 42 5.49 -0.59 7.02
N SER A 43 4.38 -0.86 7.69
CA SER A 43 4.02 -2.22 8.11
C SER A 43 3.87 -3.18 6.90
N LEU A 44 3.23 -2.72 5.84
CA LEU A 44 3.07 -3.49 4.60
C LEU A 44 4.41 -3.72 3.88
N GLN A 45 5.30 -2.73 3.88
CA GLN A 45 6.65 -2.87 3.35
C GLN A 45 7.42 -3.94 4.13
N THR A 46 7.43 -3.88 5.46
CA THR A 46 8.14 -4.86 6.30
C THR A 46 7.64 -6.28 6.05
N ILE A 47 6.32 -6.48 5.94
CA ILE A 47 5.75 -7.80 5.59
C ILE A 47 6.22 -8.23 4.20
N ALA A 48 6.18 -7.33 3.22
CA ALA A 48 6.61 -7.63 1.85
C ALA A 48 8.10 -7.97 1.77
N GLU A 49 8.96 -7.32 2.58
CA GLU A 49 10.38 -7.62 2.67
C GLU A 49 10.64 -9.00 3.26
N VAL A 50 9.98 -9.35 4.37
CA VAL A 50 10.10 -10.68 5.00
C VAL A 50 9.67 -11.80 4.06
N LEU A 51 8.71 -11.53 3.19
CA LEU A 51 8.19 -12.48 2.20
C LEU A 51 8.91 -12.39 0.84
N GLU A 52 9.95 -11.57 0.72
CA GLU A 52 10.71 -11.33 -0.51
C GLU A 52 9.83 -10.97 -1.74
N LEU A 53 8.77 -10.19 -1.50
CA LEU A 53 7.80 -9.84 -2.53
C LEU A 53 8.27 -8.64 -3.38
N PRO A 54 8.04 -8.65 -4.70
CA PRO A 54 8.43 -7.56 -5.59
C PRO A 54 7.87 -6.19 -5.19
N VAL A 55 6.66 -6.16 -4.59
CA VAL A 55 6.00 -4.93 -4.16
C VAL A 55 6.76 -4.15 -3.07
N ALA A 56 7.65 -4.79 -2.31
CA ALA A 56 8.40 -4.17 -1.21
C ALA A 56 9.16 -2.90 -1.64
N LYS A 57 9.86 -2.95 -2.76
CA LYS A 57 10.63 -1.81 -3.29
C LYS A 57 9.72 -0.64 -3.65
N THR A 58 8.56 -0.93 -4.27
CA THR A 58 7.61 0.11 -4.65
C THR A 58 6.98 0.75 -3.41
N LEU A 59 6.66 -0.04 -2.38
CA LEU A 59 6.16 0.49 -1.10
C LEU A 59 7.18 1.38 -0.41
N HIS A 60 8.46 1.02 -0.42
CA HIS A 60 9.52 1.85 0.13
C HIS A 60 9.58 3.24 -0.52
N ILE A 61 9.45 3.31 -1.86
CA ILE A 61 9.39 4.58 -2.59
C ILE A 61 8.16 5.40 -2.17
N ARG A 62 7.00 4.76 -1.96
CA ARG A 62 5.79 5.46 -1.50
C ARG A 62 5.92 5.95 -0.07
N LEU A 63 6.57 5.20 0.81
CA LEU A 63 6.87 5.61 2.17
C LEU A 63 7.74 6.88 2.20
N ILE A 64 8.76 6.96 1.34
CA ILE A 64 9.58 8.17 1.17
C ILE A 64 8.71 9.34 0.72
N ALA A 65 7.81 9.15 -0.26
CA ALA A 65 6.93 10.22 -0.71
C ALA A 65 6.02 10.75 0.42
N ILE A 66 5.42 9.86 1.22
CA ILE A 66 4.58 10.21 2.37
C ILE A 66 5.38 11.05 3.39
N ARG A 67 6.55 10.56 3.81
CA ARG A 67 7.43 11.23 4.78
C ARG A 67 7.88 12.63 4.35
N ASN A 68 7.93 12.87 3.04
CA ASN A 68 8.33 14.15 2.46
C ASN A 68 7.15 15.02 2.02
N ASN A 69 5.91 14.64 2.36
CA ASN A 69 4.68 15.34 1.93
C ASN A 69 4.59 15.52 0.40
N ILE A 70 5.09 14.54 -0.36
CA ILE A 70 5.03 14.50 -1.82
C ILE A 70 3.78 13.73 -2.22
N HIS A 71 3.11 14.16 -3.30
CA HIS A 71 1.95 13.43 -3.84
C HIS A 71 2.29 11.95 -4.12
N VAL A 72 1.44 11.06 -3.60
CA VAL A 72 1.70 9.62 -3.59
C VAL A 72 0.86 8.94 -4.66
N ASN A 73 1.52 8.43 -5.69
CA ASN A 73 0.87 7.66 -6.75
C ASN A 73 0.53 6.25 -6.29
N GLN A 74 -0.44 5.62 -6.95
CA GLN A 74 -0.75 4.21 -6.74
C GLN A 74 0.48 3.31 -6.96
N VAL A 75 0.50 2.16 -6.29
CA VAL A 75 1.45 1.08 -6.47
C VAL A 75 1.02 0.28 -7.70
N VAL A 76 1.87 0.29 -8.72
CA VAL A 76 1.68 -0.43 -10.00
C VAL A 76 2.63 -1.64 -10.00
N ALA A 77 2.22 -2.74 -10.65
CA ALA A 77 3.04 -3.92 -10.88
C ALA A 77 4.11 -3.65 -11.94
#